data_AF-A0A7C5CXX9-F1
#
_entry.id   AF-A0A7C5CXX9-F1
#
_cell.length_a   1.000
_cell.length_b   1.000
_cell.length_c   1.000
_cell.angle_alpha   90.00
_cell.angle_beta   90.00
_cell.angle_gamma   90.00
#
_symmetry.space_group_name_H-M   'P 1'
#
loop_
_entity.id
_entity.type
_entity.pdbx_description
1 polymer ?
#
loop_
_entity_poly.entity_id
_entity_poly.type
_entity_poly.pdbx_seq_one_letter_code
_entity_poly.pdbx_strand_id
1 'polypeptide(L)'
;MENRMRAEYPIMIVTCLLLLAFTPFTLSGMESGRTFVREAAMFDDLEVTVPMVLENQNIVVSGNVTIRGNASLYLINCSLRFNNTGDGSRGILIEKGGFIELSNGTYLGTNSETEDRFFFVSYGNVSLKECRIENVSGGVRDDVDGWGGIEVHNANLNMKGATLSNFRSNGLFLNGTEAHISDSAFINCGDDAVESIDTTLNVTSCIFQNNNFGIYGSNTSLRVENSRFTGTDFPMSFGIKIWGGSLHASGLDIRDFGRYGMVLDRAEVFVKD
;
A
#
# COMPACT_ATOMS: atom_id res chain seq x y z
N MET A 1 5.01 -70.23 -7.91
CA MET A 1 4.27 -69.29 -7.06
C MET A 1 5.23 -68.22 -6.61
N GLU A 2 5.20 -67.06 -7.26
CA GLU A 2 5.22 -65.72 -6.67
C GLU A 2 5.36 -64.71 -7.82
N ASN A 3 4.22 -64.11 -8.16
CA ASN A 3 4.06 -63.07 -9.15
C ASN A 3 4.75 -61.78 -8.66
N ARG A 4 5.78 -61.31 -9.36
CA ARG A 4 6.23 -59.91 -9.25
C ARG A 4 5.79 -59.16 -10.50
N MET A 5 4.67 -58.45 -10.38
CA MET A 5 4.25 -57.45 -11.35
C MET A 5 5.25 -56.29 -11.34
N ARG A 6 5.94 -56.06 -12.46
CA ARG A 6 6.64 -54.82 -12.74
C ARG A 6 5.65 -53.88 -13.41
N ALA A 7 5.31 -52.77 -12.74
CA ALA A 7 4.62 -51.66 -13.35
C ALA A 7 5.66 -50.80 -14.07
N GLU A 8 5.65 -50.84 -15.40
CA GLU A 8 6.40 -49.92 -16.26
C GLU A 8 5.54 -48.65 -16.42
N TYR A 9 6.01 -47.53 -15.88
CA TYR A 9 5.46 -46.21 -16.18
C TYR A 9 6.21 -45.65 -17.40
N PRO A 10 5.54 -45.30 -18.51
CA PRO A 10 6.19 -44.60 -19.61
C PRO A 10 6.52 -43.17 -19.17
N ILE A 11 7.81 -42.85 -19.24
CA ILE A 11 8.36 -41.50 -19.10
C ILE A 11 7.83 -40.67 -20.26
N MET A 12 6.87 -39.78 -19.99
CA MET A 12 6.37 -38.80 -20.94
C MET A 12 7.36 -37.62 -20.99
N ILE A 13 8.37 -37.71 -21.85
CA ILE A 13 9.25 -36.58 -22.17
C ILE A 13 8.48 -35.67 -23.14
N VAL A 14 7.77 -34.68 -22.59
CA VAL A 14 7.19 -33.59 -23.39
C VAL A 14 8.32 -32.64 -23.78
N THR A 15 8.93 -32.90 -24.92
CA THR A 15 9.87 -31.98 -25.56
C THR A 15 9.05 -30.96 -26.35
N CYS A 16 8.65 -29.84 -25.72
CA CYS A 16 8.11 -28.69 -26.44
C CYS A 16 9.25 -27.96 -27.17
N LEU A 17 9.52 -28.38 -28.40
CA LEU A 17 10.33 -27.64 -29.36
C LEU A 17 9.51 -26.43 -29.85
N LEU A 18 9.67 -25.27 -29.17
CA LEU A 18 9.16 -24.00 -29.66
C LEU A 18 10.18 -23.40 -30.65
N LEU A 19 10.07 -23.80 -31.92
CA LEU A 19 10.73 -23.13 -33.03
C LEU A 19 9.92 -21.88 -33.38
N LEU A 20 10.16 -20.76 -32.67
CA LEU A 20 9.74 -19.45 -33.14
C LEU A 20 10.77 -18.95 -34.14
N ALA A 21 10.40 -19.02 -35.42
CA ALA A 21 11.11 -18.37 -36.51
C ALA A 21 11.12 -16.85 -36.27
N PHE A 22 12.29 -16.30 -35.97
CA PHE A 22 12.54 -14.87 -36.05
C PHE A 22 12.60 -14.46 -37.52
N THR A 23 11.48 -13.98 -38.07
CA THR A 23 11.52 -13.11 -39.26
C THR A 23 11.66 -11.66 -38.78
N PRO A 24 12.73 -10.94 -39.13
CA PRO A 24 12.80 -9.50 -38.86
C PRO A 24 11.87 -8.79 -39.86
N PHE A 25 10.61 -8.61 -39.51
CA PHE A 25 9.77 -7.61 -40.17
C PHE A 25 10.07 -6.26 -39.53
N THR A 26 10.93 -5.48 -40.18
CA THR A 26 11.06 -4.05 -39.93
C THR A 26 9.76 -3.37 -40.36
N LEU A 27 8.85 -3.14 -39.42
CA LEU A 27 7.71 -2.25 -39.60
C LEU A 27 8.13 -0.83 -39.15
N SER A 28 8.97 -0.17 -39.94
CA SER A 28 9.16 1.28 -39.82
C SER A 28 7.96 1.96 -40.49
N GLY A 29 6.87 2.09 -39.75
CA GLY A 29 5.62 2.66 -40.26
C GLY A 29 4.80 3.30 -39.16
N MET A 30 5.00 4.61 -38.97
CA MET A 30 4.00 5.54 -38.45
C MET A 30 3.25 5.13 -37.16
N GLU A 31 3.87 5.29 -35.99
CA GLU A 31 3.09 5.59 -34.78
C GLU A 31 2.69 7.07 -34.80
N SER A 32 1.78 7.39 -35.71
CA SER A 32 0.96 8.59 -35.61
C SER A 32 0.03 8.42 -34.42
N GLY A 33 0.40 9.05 -33.30
CA GLY A 33 -0.37 9.27 -32.08
C GLY A 33 -1.87 9.03 -32.18
N ARG A 34 -2.28 7.76 -32.07
CA ARG A 34 -3.64 7.40 -31.69
C ARG A 34 -3.61 7.23 -30.19
N THR A 35 -4.01 8.27 -29.48
CA THR A 35 -4.45 8.16 -28.10
C THR A 35 -5.64 7.20 -28.11
N PHE A 36 -5.40 5.92 -27.85
CA PHE A 36 -6.47 4.98 -27.54
C PHE A 36 -7.03 5.43 -26.19
N VAL A 37 -8.08 6.24 -26.23
CA VAL A 37 -8.92 6.47 -25.06
C VAL A 37 -9.63 5.14 -24.82
N ARG A 38 -9.01 4.26 -24.02
CA ARG A 38 -9.70 3.07 -23.51
C ARG A 38 -10.82 3.57 -22.62
N GLU A 39 -12.05 3.20 -22.97
CA GLU A 39 -13.23 3.44 -22.16
C GLU A 39 -13.00 2.86 -20.76
N ALA A 40 -13.39 3.61 -19.73
CA ALA A 40 -13.18 3.18 -18.36
C ALA A 40 -14.10 2.00 -18.04
N ALA A 41 -13.56 0.98 -17.36
CA ALA A 41 -14.37 -0.08 -16.79
C ALA A 41 -15.16 0.50 -15.61
N MET A 42 -16.49 0.44 -15.69
CA MET A 42 -17.39 0.95 -14.67
C MET A 42 -17.92 -0.20 -13.82
N PHE A 43 -17.76 -0.10 -12.51
CA PHE A 43 -18.35 -1.03 -11.55
C PHE A 43 -19.28 -0.26 -10.61
N ASP A 44 -20.42 -0.86 -10.26
CA ASP A 44 -21.16 -0.46 -9.08
C ASP A 44 -20.36 -0.97 -7.88
N ASP A 45 -20.53 -2.23 -7.48
CA ASP A 45 -19.60 -2.91 -6.58
C ASP A 45 -18.62 -3.80 -7.36
N LEU A 46 -17.38 -3.89 -6.86
CA LEU A 46 -16.39 -4.86 -7.33
C LEU A 46 -16.14 -5.89 -6.23
N GLU A 47 -16.78 -7.05 -6.36
CA GLU A 47 -16.56 -8.18 -5.45
C GLU A 47 -15.57 -9.18 -6.05
N VAL A 48 -14.47 -9.43 -5.34
CA VAL A 48 -13.40 -10.36 -5.74
C VAL A 48 -13.49 -11.61 -4.87
N THR A 49 -13.98 -12.70 -5.45
CA THR A 49 -14.18 -14.00 -4.77
C THR A 49 -13.17 -15.07 -5.20
N VAL A 50 -12.41 -14.81 -6.26
CA VAL A 50 -11.33 -15.64 -6.80
C VAL A 50 -10.17 -14.73 -7.23
N PRO A 51 -8.95 -15.25 -7.45
CA PRO A 51 -7.86 -14.44 -7.98
C PRO A 51 -8.27 -13.70 -9.27
N MET A 52 -8.08 -12.38 -9.27
CA MET A 52 -8.43 -11.47 -10.34
C MET A 52 -7.25 -10.56 -10.65
N VAL A 53 -6.92 -10.42 -11.94
CA VAL A 53 -5.86 -9.55 -12.42
C VAL A 53 -6.46 -8.53 -13.38
N LEU A 54 -6.24 -7.24 -13.10
CA LEU A 54 -6.63 -6.14 -13.96
C LEU A 54 -5.37 -5.36 -14.35
N GLU A 55 -5.09 -5.27 -15.65
CA GLU A 55 -3.88 -4.65 -16.16
C GLU A 55 -4.19 -3.56 -17.20
N ASN A 56 -3.51 -2.42 -17.11
CA ASN A 56 -3.62 -1.33 -18.09
C ASN A 56 -5.06 -0.82 -18.27
N GLN A 57 -5.79 -0.68 -17.16
CA GLN A 57 -7.20 -0.27 -17.16
C GLN A 57 -7.39 1.04 -16.38
N ASN A 58 -8.30 1.87 -16.89
CA ASN A 58 -8.94 2.92 -16.09
C ASN A 58 -10.23 2.31 -15.53
N ILE A 59 -10.37 2.30 -14.21
CA ILE A 59 -11.47 1.68 -13.49
C ILE A 59 -12.15 2.77 -12.65
N VAL A 60 -13.47 2.85 -12.74
CA VAL A 60 -14.27 3.73 -11.88
C VAL A 60 -15.26 2.85 -11.11
N VAL A 61 -15.31 3.05 -9.80
CA VAL A 61 -16.19 2.29 -8.90
C VAL A 61 -17.18 3.23 -8.23
N SER A 62 -18.47 2.95 -8.39
CA SER A 62 -19.58 3.72 -7.80
C SER A 62 -20.11 3.10 -6.50
N GLY A 63 -19.51 2.01 -6.05
CA GLY A 63 -19.74 1.28 -4.81
C GLY A 63 -18.41 0.88 -4.17
N ASN A 64 -18.35 -0.28 -3.53
CA ASN A 64 -17.17 -0.75 -2.80
C ASN A 64 -16.37 -1.78 -3.60
N VAL A 65 -15.07 -1.83 -3.34
CA VAL A 65 -14.23 -2.97 -3.70
C VAL A 65 -14.13 -3.88 -2.49
N THR A 66 -14.61 -5.11 -2.59
CA THR A 66 -14.52 -6.12 -1.52
C THR A 66 -13.71 -7.32 -1.99
N ILE A 67 -12.60 -7.59 -1.32
CA ILE A 67 -11.78 -8.78 -1.58
C ILE A 67 -12.06 -9.80 -0.48
N ARG A 68 -12.71 -10.90 -0.86
CA ARG A 68 -13.09 -11.96 0.08
C ARG A 68 -11.88 -12.77 0.56
N GLY A 69 -12.06 -13.49 1.66
CA GLY A 69 -11.04 -14.41 2.16
C GLY A 69 -10.59 -15.42 1.11
N ASN A 70 -9.27 -15.62 0.99
CA ASN A 70 -8.59 -16.44 -0.02
C ASN A 70 -8.69 -15.95 -1.47
N ALA A 71 -9.33 -14.81 -1.73
CA ALA A 71 -9.29 -14.16 -3.03
C ALA A 71 -8.07 -13.22 -3.12
N SER A 72 -7.75 -12.79 -4.34
CA SER A 72 -6.62 -11.89 -4.58
C SER A 72 -6.94 -10.93 -5.71
N LEU A 73 -6.68 -9.64 -5.52
CA LEU A 73 -6.79 -8.64 -6.57
C LEU A 73 -5.41 -8.09 -6.90
N TYR A 74 -5.04 -8.14 -8.18
CA TYR A 74 -3.81 -7.56 -8.71
C TYR A 74 -4.17 -6.41 -9.65
N LEU A 75 -3.78 -5.19 -9.31
CA LEU A 75 -3.95 -3.99 -10.13
C LEU A 75 -2.59 -3.54 -10.66
N ILE A 76 -2.35 -3.77 -11.95
CA ILE A 76 -1.04 -3.56 -12.58
C ILE A 76 -1.15 -2.45 -13.62
N ASN A 77 -0.46 -1.33 -13.40
CA ASN A 77 -0.55 -0.15 -14.25
C ASN A 77 -2.01 0.29 -14.50
N CYS A 78 -2.80 0.32 -13.41
CA CYS A 78 -4.21 0.67 -13.45
C CYS A 78 -4.47 2.04 -12.81
N SER A 79 -5.53 2.73 -13.21
CA SER A 79 -6.07 3.87 -12.47
C SER A 79 -7.42 3.46 -11.90
N LEU A 80 -7.49 3.20 -10.59
CA LEU A 80 -8.74 2.92 -9.87
C LEU A 80 -9.24 4.19 -9.19
N ARG A 81 -10.45 4.62 -9.53
CA ARG A 81 -11.06 5.83 -8.95
C ARG A 81 -12.43 5.56 -8.34
N PHE A 82 -12.64 6.05 -7.12
CA PHE A 82 -13.93 5.99 -6.46
C PHE A 82 -14.77 7.22 -6.75
N ASN A 83 -16.03 7.03 -7.12
CA ASN A 83 -16.98 8.12 -7.41
C ASN A 83 -17.69 8.63 -6.14
N ASN A 84 -16.96 8.96 -5.09
CA ASN A 84 -17.55 9.24 -3.78
C ASN A 84 -18.51 10.44 -3.78
N THR A 85 -19.53 10.35 -2.94
CA THR A 85 -20.52 11.43 -2.70
C THR A 85 -20.38 12.03 -1.30
N GLY A 86 -19.27 11.71 -0.62
CA GLY A 86 -18.96 12.05 0.75
C GLY A 86 -17.75 11.25 1.23
N ASP A 87 -17.00 11.81 2.18
CA ASP A 87 -15.85 11.16 2.83
C ASP A 87 -16.20 9.76 3.36
N GLY A 88 -15.36 8.78 3.06
CA GLY A 88 -15.49 7.41 3.55
C GLY A 88 -16.73 6.66 3.06
N SER A 89 -17.53 7.24 2.15
CA SER A 89 -18.78 6.61 1.69
C SER A 89 -18.54 5.30 0.93
N ARG A 90 -17.36 5.17 0.30
CA ARG A 90 -16.93 3.99 -0.45
C ARG A 90 -15.44 3.80 -0.35
N GLY A 91 -14.98 2.60 -0.65
CA GLY A 91 -13.57 2.27 -0.55
C GLY A 91 -13.24 0.81 -0.77
N ILE A 92 -12.14 0.38 -0.16
CA ILE A 92 -11.60 -0.97 -0.27
C ILE A 92 -11.72 -1.66 1.08
N LEU A 93 -12.36 -2.84 1.08
CA LEU A 93 -12.38 -3.77 2.20
C LEU A 93 -11.71 -5.08 1.80
N ILE A 94 -10.73 -5.50 2.58
CA ILE A 94 -10.02 -6.78 2.37
C ILE A 94 -10.28 -7.65 3.59
N GLU A 95 -10.96 -8.78 3.38
CA GLU A 95 -11.25 -9.71 4.45
C GLU A 95 -10.02 -10.52 4.86
N LYS A 96 -10.10 -11.17 6.03
CA LYS A 96 -9.06 -12.06 6.51
C LYS A 96 -8.72 -13.15 5.49
N GLY A 97 -7.44 -13.26 5.17
CA GLY A 97 -6.93 -14.20 4.16
C GLY A 97 -7.08 -13.71 2.71
N GLY A 98 -7.68 -12.53 2.49
CA GLY A 98 -7.63 -11.85 1.20
C GLY A 98 -6.26 -11.20 0.95
N PHE A 99 -6.03 -10.80 -0.30
CA PHE A 99 -4.80 -10.14 -0.72
C PHE A 99 -5.07 -9.06 -1.77
N ILE A 100 -4.38 -7.93 -1.68
CA ILE A 100 -4.30 -6.95 -2.76
C ILE A 100 -2.84 -6.64 -3.11
N GLU A 101 -2.57 -6.51 -4.40
CA GLU A 101 -1.37 -5.88 -4.92
C GLU A 101 -1.70 -4.71 -5.83
N LEU A 102 -1.08 -3.56 -5.57
CA LEU A 102 -1.03 -2.41 -6.47
C LEU A 102 0.40 -2.29 -6.99
N SER A 103 0.59 -2.37 -8.32
CA SER A 103 1.94 -2.34 -8.89
C SER A 103 2.08 -1.57 -10.20
N ASN A 104 3.33 -1.20 -10.54
CA ASN A 104 3.74 -0.65 -11.83
C ASN A 104 3.01 0.65 -12.22
N GLY A 105 3.07 1.68 -11.37
CA GLY A 105 2.45 2.97 -11.65
C GLY A 105 0.95 3.02 -11.39
N THR A 106 0.39 2.00 -10.74
CA THR A 106 -1.03 2.01 -10.36
C THR A 106 -1.37 3.24 -9.52
N TYR A 107 -2.45 3.92 -9.89
CA TYR A 107 -3.02 5.07 -9.19
C TYR A 107 -4.32 4.66 -8.51
N LEU A 108 -4.45 5.03 -7.24
CA LEU A 108 -5.67 4.87 -6.46
C LEU A 108 -6.10 6.22 -5.90
N GLY A 109 -7.34 6.63 -6.15
CA GLY A 109 -7.84 7.91 -5.67
C GLY A 109 -9.35 8.06 -5.84
N THR A 110 -9.82 9.29 -5.76
CA THR A 110 -11.22 9.64 -6.03
C THR A 110 -11.37 10.27 -7.41
N ASN A 111 -12.59 10.20 -7.95
CA ASN A 111 -12.96 10.77 -9.24
C ASN A 111 -13.59 12.17 -9.11
N SER A 112 -13.75 12.69 -7.89
CA SER A 112 -14.51 13.91 -7.67
C SER A 112 -13.63 15.17 -7.72
N GLU A 113 -14.25 16.29 -8.13
CA GLU A 113 -13.71 17.64 -7.98
C GLU A 113 -13.87 18.16 -6.54
N THR A 114 -14.58 17.41 -5.69
CA THR A 114 -14.78 17.67 -4.26
C THR A 114 -13.67 17.01 -3.46
N GLU A 115 -13.38 17.51 -2.26
CA GLU A 115 -12.38 16.92 -1.35
C GLU A 115 -12.81 15.57 -0.73
N ASP A 116 -13.74 14.85 -1.38
CA ASP A 116 -14.27 13.58 -0.89
C ASP A 116 -13.21 12.48 -1.04
N ARG A 117 -13.05 11.70 0.03
CA ARG A 117 -12.02 10.68 0.19
C ARG A 117 -12.62 9.28 0.35
N PHE A 118 -11.85 8.25 0.03
CA PHE A 118 -12.29 6.84 0.13
C PHE A 118 -11.66 6.13 1.33
N PHE A 119 -12.29 5.08 1.87
CA PHE A 119 -11.69 4.29 2.95
C PHE A 119 -10.82 3.15 2.40
N PHE A 120 -9.81 2.71 3.16
CA PHE A 120 -9.05 1.51 2.83
C PHE A 120 -8.77 0.71 4.10
N VAL A 121 -9.45 -0.43 4.26
CA VAL A 121 -9.35 -1.26 5.45
C VAL A 121 -9.01 -2.70 5.07
N SER A 122 -7.94 -3.22 5.66
CA SER A 122 -7.47 -4.57 5.41
C SER A 122 -7.32 -5.41 6.67
N TYR A 123 -7.98 -6.57 6.67
CA TYR A 123 -7.69 -7.70 7.55
C TYR A 123 -6.87 -8.79 6.83
N GLY A 124 -6.52 -8.54 5.56
CA GLY A 124 -5.70 -9.38 4.69
C GLY A 124 -4.35 -8.75 4.37
N ASN A 125 -3.57 -9.42 3.55
CA ASN A 125 -2.22 -8.98 3.19
C ASN A 125 -2.26 -7.87 2.11
N VAL A 126 -1.38 -6.88 2.22
CA VAL A 126 -1.31 -5.73 1.32
C VAL A 126 0.09 -5.59 0.72
N SER A 127 0.16 -5.38 -0.59
CA SER A 127 1.39 -5.17 -1.36
C SER A 127 1.28 -3.90 -2.21
N LEU A 128 2.09 -2.89 -1.90
CA LEU A 128 2.09 -1.58 -2.57
C LEU A 128 3.45 -1.35 -3.22
N LYS A 129 3.53 -1.41 -4.55
CA LYS A 129 4.81 -1.40 -5.28
C LYS A 129 4.78 -0.33 -6.37
N GLU A 130 5.63 0.68 -6.28
CA GLU A 130 5.76 1.69 -7.34
C GLU A 130 4.40 2.32 -7.73
N CYS A 131 3.56 2.57 -6.73
CA CYS A 131 2.18 3.03 -6.90
C CYS A 131 1.96 4.39 -6.21
N ARG A 132 0.87 5.07 -6.57
CA ARG A 132 0.44 6.32 -5.93
C ARG A 132 -0.97 6.17 -5.39
N ILE A 133 -1.17 6.54 -4.13
CA ILE A 133 -2.48 6.52 -3.48
C ILE A 133 -2.74 7.90 -2.90
N GLU A 134 -3.92 8.46 -3.17
CA GLU A 134 -4.29 9.81 -2.73
C GLU A 134 -5.70 9.89 -2.20
N ASN A 135 -5.97 10.89 -1.35
CA ASN A 135 -7.31 11.23 -0.91
C ASN A 135 -8.01 10.06 -0.21
N VAL A 136 -7.33 9.45 0.77
CA VAL A 136 -7.88 8.42 1.64
C VAL A 136 -8.42 9.06 2.93
N SER A 137 -9.60 8.64 3.35
CA SER A 137 -10.25 9.08 4.60
C SER A 137 -9.76 8.29 5.81
N GLY A 138 -10.36 8.51 6.98
CA GLY A 138 -10.35 7.50 8.04
C GLY A 138 -11.19 6.27 7.68
N GLY A 139 -11.19 5.25 8.54
CA GLY A 139 -11.91 4.01 8.35
C GLY A 139 -13.41 4.14 8.10
N VAL A 140 -14.09 3.00 7.96
CA VAL A 140 -15.55 2.92 7.73
C VAL A 140 -16.36 3.61 8.85
N ARG A 141 -15.74 3.88 9.99
CA ARG A 141 -16.32 4.60 11.11
C ARG A 141 -15.51 5.88 11.28
N ASP A 142 -16.14 7.02 11.01
CA ASP A 142 -15.59 8.36 11.22
C ASP A 142 -15.75 8.70 12.73
N ASP A 143 -15.29 7.81 13.63
CA ASP A 143 -15.14 8.16 15.04
C ASP A 143 -13.88 9.01 15.23
N VAL A 144 -14.10 10.12 15.93
CA VAL A 144 -13.29 11.33 16.06
C VAL A 144 -11.88 11.10 16.65
N ASP A 145 -11.46 9.86 16.85
CA ASP A 145 -10.29 9.46 17.63
C ASP A 145 -9.12 8.85 16.81
N GLY A 146 -9.02 9.15 15.51
CA GLY A 146 -7.72 9.14 14.81
C GLY A 146 -7.28 7.85 14.11
N TRP A 147 -8.10 6.79 14.07
CA TRP A 147 -7.75 5.58 13.31
C TRP A 147 -8.14 5.76 11.85
N GLY A 148 -7.17 6.12 11.01
CA GLY A 148 -7.48 6.37 9.62
C GLY A 148 -6.31 6.26 8.64
N GLY A 149 -6.60 6.56 7.37
CA GLY A 149 -5.70 6.28 6.25
C GLY A 149 -5.89 4.87 5.70
N ILE A 150 -4.79 4.23 5.30
CA ILE A 150 -4.80 2.80 4.98
C ILE A 150 -4.63 2.02 6.27
N GLU A 151 -5.70 1.35 6.69
CA GLU A 151 -5.71 0.53 7.89
C GLU A 151 -5.34 -0.93 7.58
N VAL A 152 -4.35 -1.46 8.30
CA VAL A 152 -3.96 -2.88 8.22
C VAL A 152 -3.99 -3.50 9.60
N HIS A 153 -4.80 -4.55 9.75
CA HIS A 153 -5.10 -5.20 11.03
C HIS A 153 -4.69 -6.67 11.00
N ASN A 154 -3.77 -7.07 11.88
CA ASN A 154 -3.33 -8.46 12.08
C ASN A 154 -2.91 -9.18 10.78
N ALA A 155 -2.23 -8.46 9.90
CA ALA A 155 -1.80 -8.94 8.59
C ALA A 155 -0.41 -8.40 8.23
N ASN A 156 0.07 -8.69 7.01
CA ASN A 156 1.35 -8.17 6.53
C ASN A 156 1.15 -7.01 5.55
N LEU A 157 2.01 -6.00 5.66
CA LEU A 157 2.14 -4.91 4.70
C LEU A 157 3.54 -4.90 4.09
N ASN A 158 3.61 -4.95 2.76
CA ASN A 158 4.86 -4.74 2.03
C ASN A 158 4.70 -3.52 1.12
N MET A 159 5.47 -2.47 1.36
CA MET A 159 5.42 -1.22 0.62
C MET A 159 6.81 -0.86 0.08
N LYS A 160 6.90 -0.62 -1.23
CA LYS A 160 8.15 -0.25 -1.89
C LYS A 160 7.92 0.75 -3.01
N GLY A 161 8.69 1.84 -3.05
CA GLY A 161 8.61 2.79 -4.17
C GLY A 161 7.28 3.52 -4.28
N ALA A 162 6.45 3.51 -3.22
CA ALA A 162 5.09 4.01 -3.27
C ALA A 162 4.95 5.38 -2.62
N THR A 163 3.97 6.17 -3.08
CA THR A 163 3.64 7.49 -2.55
C THR A 163 2.24 7.50 -2.00
N LEU A 164 2.09 7.85 -0.72
CA LEU A 164 0.81 8.14 -0.07
C LEU A 164 0.72 9.66 0.16
N SER A 165 -0.34 10.30 -0.35
CA SER A 165 -0.48 11.76 -0.26
C SER A 165 -1.89 12.28 -0.05
N ASN A 166 -2.00 13.39 0.69
CA ASN A 166 -3.24 14.13 0.94
C ASN A 166 -4.32 13.28 1.67
N PHE A 167 -3.89 12.59 2.73
CA PHE A 167 -4.77 11.75 3.55
C PHE A 167 -5.42 12.64 4.62
N ARG A 168 -6.69 12.37 4.99
CA ARG A 168 -7.41 13.18 6.00
C ARG A 168 -6.81 13.07 7.40
N SER A 169 -6.37 11.87 7.75
CA SER A 169 -5.83 11.47 9.05
C SER A 169 -4.44 10.90 8.83
N ASN A 170 -4.16 9.68 9.31
CA ASN A 170 -2.87 9.05 9.08
C ASN A 170 -2.65 8.64 7.61
N GLY A 171 -1.40 8.45 7.20
CA GLY A 171 -1.06 7.76 5.94
C GLY A 171 -1.31 6.24 6.06
N LEU A 172 -0.76 5.64 7.11
CA LEU A 172 -1.00 4.26 7.51
C LEU A 172 -1.44 4.19 8.97
N PHE A 173 -2.38 3.30 9.25
CA PHE A 173 -2.70 2.84 10.60
C PHE A 173 -2.47 1.32 10.67
N LEU A 174 -1.52 0.90 11.50
CA LEU A 174 -1.05 -0.49 11.59
C LEU A 174 -1.36 -1.05 12.97
N ASN A 175 -2.12 -2.13 13.05
CA ASN A 175 -2.48 -2.76 14.32
C ASN A 175 -2.18 -4.27 14.29
N GLY A 176 -1.30 -4.75 15.16
CA GLY A 176 -0.89 -6.15 15.18
C GLY A 176 -0.20 -6.60 13.88
N THR A 177 0.43 -5.68 13.16
CA THR A 177 0.90 -5.88 11.79
C THR A 177 2.41 -6.12 11.73
N GLU A 178 2.86 -6.89 10.73
CA GLU A 178 4.26 -6.89 10.30
C GLU A 178 4.38 -6.06 9.03
N ALA A 179 5.09 -4.94 9.10
CA ALA A 179 5.20 -3.98 8.01
C ALA A 179 6.65 -3.77 7.57
N HIS A 180 6.87 -3.83 6.27
CA HIS A 180 8.13 -3.53 5.61
C HIS A 180 7.90 -2.41 4.59
N ILE A 181 8.48 -1.24 4.83
CA ILE A 181 8.29 -0.02 4.04
C ILE A 181 9.65 0.47 3.57
N SER A 182 9.83 0.58 2.25
CA SER A 182 11.10 1.01 1.67
C SER A 182 10.92 1.96 0.51
N ASP A 183 11.89 2.86 0.31
CA ASP A 183 11.97 3.76 -0.86
C ASP A 183 10.65 4.50 -1.14
N SER A 184 9.90 4.86 -0.09
CA SER A 184 8.52 5.33 -0.18
C SER A 184 8.34 6.73 0.41
N ALA A 185 7.25 7.41 0.03
CA ALA A 185 6.98 8.77 0.47
C ALA A 185 5.58 8.91 1.12
N PHE A 186 5.54 9.66 2.21
CA PHE A 186 4.33 10.03 2.95
C PHE A 186 4.25 11.55 3.00
N ILE A 187 3.26 12.13 2.31
CA ILE A 187 3.22 13.57 2.02
C ILE A 187 1.86 14.15 2.38
N ASN A 188 1.82 15.17 3.24
CA ASN A 188 0.57 15.83 3.62
C ASN A 188 -0.48 14.85 4.18
N CYS A 189 -0.08 13.92 5.04
CA CYS A 189 -1.02 13.15 5.86
C CYS A 189 -1.49 14.05 7.02
N GLY A 190 -2.81 14.15 7.19
CA GLY A 190 -3.43 15.09 8.13
C GLY A 190 -3.01 14.92 9.59
N ASP A 191 -2.70 13.68 10.00
CA ASP A 191 -2.13 13.40 11.33
C ASP A 191 -0.77 12.67 11.22
N ASP A 192 -0.69 11.38 11.52
CA ASP A 192 0.56 10.62 11.43
C ASP A 192 0.86 10.20 9.98
N ALA A 193 2.10 10.24 9.51
CA ALA A 193 2.40 9.49 8.27
C ALA A 193 2.24 7.98 8.51
N VAL A 194 2.70 7.48 9.66
CA VAL A 194 2.48 6.09 10.10
C VAL A 194 2.14 6.07 11.59
N GLU A 195 0.95 5.59 11.92
CA GLU A 195 0.56 5.18 13.26
C GLU A 195 0.67 3.66 13.38
N SER A 196 1.30 3.16 14.44
CA SER A 196 1.44 1.72 14.67
C SER A 196 1.17 1.30 16.11
N ILE A 197 0.44 0.21 16.30
CA ILE A 197 0.09 -0.38 17.60
C ILE A 197 0.41 -1.87 17.56
N ASP A 198 1.13 -2.37 18.57
CA ASP A 198 1.50 -3.80 18.70
C ASP A 198 2.12 -4.36 17.41
N THR A 199 2.96 -3.56 16.74
CA THR A 199 3.42 -3.77 15.36
C THR A 199 4.93 -3.96 15.30
N THR A 200 5.40 -4.78 14.37
CA THR A 200 6.81 -4.80 13.94
C THR A 200 6.93 -3.99 12.66
N LEU A 201 7.68 -2.88 12.71
CA LEU A 201 7.74 -1.90 11.63
C LEU A 201 9.19 -1.69 11.19
N ASN A 202 9.49 -2.03 9.94
CA ASN A 202 10.77 -1.76 9.28
C ASN A 202 10.58 -0.67 8.23
N VAL A 203 11.29 0.44 8.39
CA VAL A 203 11.24 1.62 7.50
C VAL A 203 12.65 1.89 6.98
N THR A 204 12.82 2.01 5.67
CA THR A 204 14.15 2.23 5.09
C THR A 204 14.10 3.16 3.88
N SER A 205 14.96 4.17 3.83
CA SER A 205 15.06 5.10 2.69
C SER A 205 13.75 5.82 2.36
N CYS A 206 12.93 6.13 3.38
CA CYS A 206 11.63 6.77 3.18
C CYS A 206 11.69 8.29 3.37
N ILE A 207 10.70 8.99 2.80
CA ILE A 207 10.50 10.43 2.95
C ILE A 207 9.18 10.67 3.68
N PHE A 208 9.25 11.45 4.76
CA PHE A 208 8.11 11.89 5.55
C PHE A 208 8.06 13.42 5.47
N GLN A 209 7.05 13.96 4.76
CA GLN A 209 6.96 15.38 4.49
C GLN A 209 5.59 15.96 4.85
N ASN A 210 5.56 17.08 5.58
CA ASN A 210 4.30 17.82 5.84
C ASN A 210 3.22 17.00 6.55
N ASN A 211 3.62 16.12 7.45
CA ASN A 211 2.71 15.35 8.30
C ASN A 211 2.67 15.96 9.71
N ASN A 212 1.64 15.70 10.52
CA ASN A 212 1.69 16.12 11.92
C ASN A 212 2.77 15.32 12.67
N PHE A 213 2.81 14.01 12.47
CA PHE A 213 3.92 13.19 12.94
C PHE A 213 4.50 12.36 11.80
N GLY A 214 5.81 12.06 11.87
CA GLY A 214 6.42 11.15 10.92
C GLY A 214 6.00 9.71 11.21
N ILE A 215 6.39 9.22 12.39
CA ILE A 215 5.98 7.90 12.89
C ILE A 215 5.56 8.02 14.34
N TYR A 216 4.36 7.55 14.65
CA TYR A 216 3.88 7.30 16.01
C TYR A 216 3.73 5.80 16.25
N GLY A 217 4.31 5.29 17.34
CA GLY A 217 4.24 3.88 17.70
C GLY A 217 3.84 3.66 19.15
N SER A 218 2.92 2.74 19.40
CA SER A 218 2.56 2.22 20.72
C SER A 218 2.88 0.72 20.78
N ASN A 219 3.65 0.26 21.76
CA ASN A 219 4.14 -1.13 21.84
C ASN A 219 4.75 -1.62 20.52
N THR A 220 5.47 -0.74 19.82
CA THR A 220 5.98 -1.01 18.48
C THR A 220 7.46 -1.37 18.53
N SER A 221 7.85 -2.40 17.78
CA SER A 221 9.26 -2.66 17.46
C SER A 221 9.61 -1.94 16.15
N LEU A 222 10.13 -0.72 16.25
CA LEU A 222 10.47 0.12 15.10
C LEU A 222 11.95 0.01 14.77
N ARG A 223 12.25 -0.35 13.50
CA ARG A 223 13.55 -0.11 12.87
C ARG A 223 13.39 0.91 11.76
N VAL A 224 14.15 2.00 11.83
CA VAL A 224 14.12 3.09 10.84
C VAL A 224 15.53 3.44 10.39
N GLU A 225 15.76 3.40 9.09
CA GLU A 225 17.08 3.59 8.50
C GLU A 225 17.04 4.53 7.30
N ASN A 226 18.06 5.37 7.17
CA ASN A 226 18.30 6.20 5.97
C ASN A 226 17.09 7.06 5.54
N SER A 227 16.25 7.46 6.49
CA SER A 227 14.97 8.11 6.19
C SER A 227 14.98 9.59 6.55
N ARG A 228 14.24 10.38 5.78
CA ARG A 228 14.15 11.83 5.91
C ARG A 228 12.79 12.25 6.45
N PHE A 229 12.80 13.16 7.41
CA PHE A 229 11.64 13.79 8.01
C PHE A 229 11.75 15.30 7.81
N THR A 230 10.80 15.90 7.09
CA THR A 230 10.84 17.33 6.75
C THR A 230 9.50 18.04 6.86
N GLY A 231 9.56 19.32 7.24
CA GLY A 231 8.51 20.31 7.03
C GLY A 231 7.24 20.01 7.81
N THR A 232 7.12 20.50 9.04
CA THR A 232 5.86 20.44 9.76
C THR A 232 5.58 21.77 10.45
N ASP A 233 4.48 22.41 10.08
CA ASP A 233 4.06 23.68 10.69
C ASP A 233 3.17 23.45 11.93
N PHE A 234 2.95 22.20 12.32
CA PHE A 234 2.12 21.86 13.48
C PHE A 234 2.87 22.11 14.79
N PRO A 235 2.30 22.84 15.75
CA PRO A 235 2.98 23.26 16.98
C PRO A 235 3.36 22.11 17.93
N MET A 236 2.83 20.89 17.71
CA MET A 236 3.12 19.69 18.49
C MET A 236 3.64 18.52 17.66
N SER A 237 4.25 18.77 16.51
CA SER A 237 4.76 17.71 15.62
C SER A 237 6.04 17.04 16.12
N PHE A 238 6.17 15.72 15.90
CA PHE A 238 7.36 14.88 16.17
C PHE A 238 7.78 14.11 14.92
N GLY A 239 9.08 14.06 14.63
CA GLY A 239 9.59 13.17 13.58
C GLY A 239 9.28 11.71 13.92
N ILE A 240 9.66 11.27 15.13
CA ILE A 240 9.38 9.94 15.64
C ILE A 240 8.93 10.01 17.10
N LYS A 241 7.82 9.34 17.44
CA LYS A 241 7.36 9.15 18.81
C LYS A 241 7.06 7.69 19.09
N ILE A 242 7.71 7.09 20.08
CA ILE A 242 7.46 5.71 20.51
C ILE A 242 7.04 5.68 21.97
N TRP A 243 5.90 5.05 22.25
CA TRP A 243 5.39 4.75 23.58
C TRP A 243 5.36 3.24 23.81
N GLY A 244 6.35 2.72 24.54
CA GLY A 244 6.52 1.29 24.72
C GLY A 244 7.05 0.59 23.45
N GLY A 245 7.79 -0.51 23.65
CA GLY A 245 8.44 -1.25 22.57
C GLY A 245 9.92 -0.89 22.41
N SER A 246 10.42 -0.93 21.17
CA SER A 246 11.83 -0.72 20.85
C SER A 246 12.03 0.17 19.63
N LEU A 247 13.13 0.92 19.62
CA LEU A 247 13.56 1.75 18.51
C LEU A 247 15.01 1.44 18.13
N HIS A 248 15.21 1.03 16.88
CA HIS A 248 16.50 0.99 16.20
C HIS A 248 16.53 2.06 15.11
N ALA A 249 17.42 3.05 15.26
CA ALA A 249 17.51 4.17 14.32
C ALA A 249 18.94 4.36 13.80
N SER A 250 19.09 4.57 12.49
CA SER A 250 20.36 4.97 11.88
C SER A 250 20.16 5.81 10.61
N GLY A 251 21.10 6.72 10.31
CA GLY A 251 21.06 7.51 9.08
C GLY A 251 19.83 8.42 8.92
N LEU A 252 19.29 8.97 10.02
CA LEU A 252 18.10 9.83 9.96
C LEU A 252 18.46 11.27 9.56
N ASP A 253 17.67 11.85 8.68
CA ASP A 253 17.74 13.27 8.29
C ASP A 253 16.46 13.98 8.72
N ILE A 254 16.45 14.54 9.95
CA ILE A 254 15.30 15.26 10.51
C ILE A 254 15.57 16.76 10.43
N ARG A 255 14.79 17.48 9.61
CA ARG A 255 14.92 18.93 9.44
C ARG A 255 13.55 19.59 9.47
N ASP A 256 13.49 20.81 9.99
CA ASP A 256 12.28 21.64 9.91
C ASP A 256 11.02 20.89 10.40
N PHE A 257 11.18 19.99 11.37
CA PHE A 257 10.14 19.13 11.89
C PHE A 257 9.77 19.61 13.30
N GLY A 258 8.80 20.52 13.36
CA GLY A 258 8.10 20.85 14.58
C GLY A 258 8.98 21.31 15.74
N ARG A 259 8.48 21.04 16.94
CA ARG A 259 9.13 21.41 18.20
C ARG A 259 10.17 20.37 18.66
N TYR A 260 10.08 19.14 18.16
CA TYR A 260 10.83 18.01 18.68
C TYR A 260 11.18 17.01 17.57
N GLY A 261 12.45 16.62 17.46
CA GLY A 261 12.87 15.61 16.48
C GLY A 261 12.38 14.20 16.85
N MET A 262 12.68 13.74 18.07
CA MET A 262 12.33 12.40 18.54
C MET A 262 11.88 12.44 20.02
N VAL A 263 10.83 11.68 20.37
CA VAL A 263 10.37 11.49 21.76
C VAL A 263 10.16 10.01 22.05
N LEU A 264 10.71 9.56 23.18
CA LEU A 264 10.71 8.15 23.55
C LEU A 264 10.21 8.04 24.99
N ASP A 265 9.12 7.32 25.19
CA ASP A 265 8.56 7.02 26.51
C ASP A 265 8.46 5.51 26.71
N ARG A 266 9.14 4.99 27.74
CA ARG A 266 9.21 3.55 28.06
C ARG A 266 9.69 2.66 26.90
N ALA A 267 10.53 3.19 26.01
CA ALA A 267 11.10 2.46 24.87
C ALA A 267 12.57 2.08 25.12
N GLU A 268 12.97 0.91 24.63
CA GLU A 268 14.39 0.54 24.49
C GLU A 268 14.96 1.18 23.22
N VAL A 269 16.17 1.76 23.30
CA VAL A 269 16.69 2.64 22.25
C VAL A 269 18.09 2.22 21.83
N PHE A 270 18.25 1.96 20.53
CA PHE A 270 19.51 1.63 19.89
C PHE A 270 19.74 2.60 18.73
N VAL A 271 20.53 3.65 18.95
CA VAL A 271 20.94 4.60 17.90
C VAL A 271 22.36 4.27 17.49
N LYS A 272 22.58 4.11 16.19
CA LYS A 272 23.91 3.97 15.61
C LYS A 272 24.18 5.11 14.65
N ASP A 273 25.31 5.76 14.84
CA ASP A 273 25.83 6.82 13.95
C ASP A 273 26.07 6.30 12.52
#